data_AF-A0A450WUX9-F1
#
_entry.id   AF-A0A450WUX9-F1
#
_cell.length_a   1.000
_cell.length_b   1.000
_cell.length_c   1.000
_cell.angle_alpha   90.00
_cell.angle_beta   90.00
_cell.angle_gamma   90.00
#
_symmetry.space_group_name_H-M   'P 1'
#
loop_
_entity.id
_entity.type
_entity.pdbx_description
1 polymer ?
#
loop_
_entity_poly.entity_id
_entity_poly.type
_entity_poly.pdbx_seq_one_letter_code
_entity_poly.pdbx_strand_id
1 'polypeptide(L)' 'MALLNDDRLLVVEYKGKHDMDTPDSQEKRTVGELWEQKSGGKGLFALVTKRGEPENDMYRQIASKVGG' A
#
# COMPACT_ATOMS: atom_id res chain seq x y z
N MET A 1 7.76 -7.36 0.22
CA MET A 1 6.93 -7.85 1.34
C MET A 1 7.80 -7.88 2.59
N ALA A 2 7.24 -7.58 3.76
CA ALA A 2 7.94 -7.56 5.03
C ALA A 2 7.01 -8.07 6.13
N LEU A 3 7.57 -8.80 7.12
CA LEU A 3 6.86 -9.15 8.35
C LEU A 3 7.13 -8.05 9.39
N LEU A 4 6.08 -7.50 9.98
CA LEU A 4 6.18 -6.50 11.03
C LEU A 4 6.42 -7.17 12.40
N ASN A 5 6.94 -6.40 13.35
CA ASN A 5 7.18 -6.88 14.72
C ASN A 5 5.88 -7.19 15.49
N ASP A 6 4.73 -6.80 14.94
CA ASP A 6 3.39 -7.06 15.48
C ASP A 6 2.68 -8.25 14.78
N ASP A 7 3.43 -9.10 14.07
CA ASP A 7 2.96 -10.28 13.32
C ASP A 7 2.06 -9.97 12.11
N ARG A 8 1.94 -8.71 11.68
CA ARG A 8 1.29 -8.35 10.41
C ARG A 8 2.24 -8.49 9.22
N LEU A 9 1.72 -8.97 8.09
CA LEU A 9 2.43 -9.04 6.81
C LEU A 9 2.15 -7.78 5.98
N LEU A 10 3.18 -6.99 5.72
CA LEU A 10 3.11 -5.81 4.88
C LEU A 10 3.53 -6.13 3.44
N VAL A 11 2.61 -5.91 2.49
CA VAL A 11 2.85 -5.97 1.06
C VAL A 11 2.84 -4.55 0.51
N VAL A 12 3.99 -4.10 0.00
CA VAL A 12 4.14 -2.78 -0.63
C VAL A 12 4.39 -2.98 -2.11
N GLU A 13 3.55 -2.38 -2.95
CA GLU A 13 3.76 -2.28 -4.39
C GLU A 13 4.06 -0.83 -4.74
N TYR A 14 5.19 -0.58 -5.40
CA TYR A 14 5.56 0.74 -5.89
C TYR A 14 5.11 0.90 -7.34
N LYS A 15 4.43 2.01 -7.64
CA LYS A 15 4.15 2.42 -9.02
C LYS A 15 4.64 3.83 -9.32
N GLY A 16 5.22 3.96 -10.52
CA GLY A 16 5.66 5.23 -11.08
C GLY A 16 4.52 6.22 -11.29
N LYS A 17 4.85 7.51 -11.36
CA LYS A 17 3.92 8.64 -11.40
C LYS A 17 2.91 8.59 -12.56
N HIS A 18 3.25 7.92 -13.66
CA HIS A 18 2.42 7.83 -14.86
C HIS A 18 1.35 6.72 -14.77
N ASP A 19 1.53 5.75 -13.87
CA ASP A 19 0.76 4.51 -13.87
C ASP A 19 -0.33 4.45 -12.79
N MET A 20 -0.38 5.41 -11.86
CA MET A 20 -1.29 5.36 -10.70
C MET A 20 -2.78 5.58 -11.03
N ASP A 21 -3.09 6.38 -12.04
CA ASP A 21 -4.48 6.66 -12.48
C ASP A 21 -4.95 5.69 -13.58
N THR A 22 -4.18 4.63 -13.85
CA THR A 22 -4.61 3.60 -14.80
C THR A 22 -5.65 2.67 -14.15
N PRO A 23 -6.59 2.12 -14.94
CA PRO A 23 -7.55 1.13 -14.45
C PRO A 23 -6.86 -0.07 -13.77
N ASP A 24 -5.68 -0.49 -14.24
CA ASP A 24 -4.88 -1.55 -13.61
C ASP A 24 -4.50 -1.23 -12.15
N SER A 25 -4.13 0.02 -11.86
CA SER A 25 -3.81 0.44 -10.49
C SER A 25 -5.03 0.47 -9.57
N GLN A 26 -6.21 0.82 -10.12
CA GLN A 26 -7.47 0.79 -9.38
C GLN A 26 -7.91 -0.64 -9.08
N GLU A 27 -7.74 -1.55 -10.04
CA GLU A 27 -8.01 -2.98 -9.83
C GLU A 27 -7.07 -3.57 -8.77
N LYS A 28 -5.77 -3.28 -8.85
CA LYS A 28 -4.78 -3.70 -7.84
C LYS A 28 -5.09 -3.17 -6.45
N ARG A 29 -5.54 -1.91 -6.35
CA ARG A 29 -5.98 -1.32 -5.07
C ARG A 29 -7.18 -2.07 -4.51
N THR A 30 -8.20 -2.30 -5.34
CA THR A 30 -9.42 -3.03 -4.94
C THR A 30 -9.09 -4.45 -4.48
N VAL A 31 -8.24 -5.17 -5.21
CA VAL A 31 -7.79 -6.52 -4.84
C VAL A 31 -6.96 -6.51 -3.57
N GLY A 32 -6.06 -5.53 -3.41
CA GLY A 32 -5.25 -5.35 -2.21
C GLY A 32 -6.08 -5.04 -0.96
N GLU A 33 -7.09 -4.18 -1.08
CA GLU A 33 -8.04 -3.86 -0.01
C GLU A 33 -8.90 -5.07 0.37
N LEU A 34 -9.37 -5.85 -0.61
CA LEU A 34 -10.11 -7.08 -0.34
C LEU A 34 -9.23 -8.11 0.36
N TRP A 35 -7.96 -8.24 -0.04
CA TRP A 35 -7.00 -9.12 0.63
C TRP A 35 -6.72 -8.67 2.06
N GLU A 36 -6.51 -7.38 2.30
CA GLU A 36 -6.34 -6.78 3.63
C GLU A 36 -7.55 -7.07 4.52
N GLN A 37 -8.78 -6.89 4.02
CA GLN A 37 -10.01 -7.25 4.74
C GLN A 37 -10.11 -8.75 5.04
N LYS A 38 -9.76 -9.60 4.07
CA LYS A 38 -9.80 -11.07 4.23
C LYS A 38 -8.69 -11.60 5.14
N SER A 39 -7.64 -10.83 5.38
CA SER A 39 -6.52 -11.21 6.25
C SER A 39 -6.88 -11.22 7.75
N GLY A 40 -8.05 -10.68 8.14
CA GLY A 40 -8.45 -10.59 9.54
C GLY A 40 -7.56 -9.65 10.36
N GLY A 41 -7.04 -8.59 9.73
CA GLY A 41 -6.15 -7.62 10.36
C GLY A 41 -4.67 -8.02 10.40
N LYS A 42 -4.30 -9.17 9.82
CA LYS A 42 -2.92 -9.68 9.78
C LYS A 42 -2.15 -9.31 8.52
N GLY A 43 -2.81 -8.77 7.50
CA GLY A 43 -2.21 -8.37 6.24
C GLY A 43 -2.46 -6.91 5.98
N LEU A 44 -1.41 -6.17 5.62
CA LEU A 44 -1.47 -4.78 5.22
C LEU A 44 -1.03 -4.65 3.76
N PHE A 45 -1.82 -3.95 2.96
CA PHE A 45 -1.49 -3.66 1.56
C PHE A 45 -1.31 -2.16 1.35
N ALA A 46 -0.16 -1.78 0.78
CA ALA A 46 0.16 -0.39 0.45
C ALA A 46 0.60 -0.28 -1.01
N LEU A 47 -0.26 0.31 -1.83
CA LEU A 47 0.13 0.80 -3.16
C LEU A 47 0.70 2.21 -2.99
N VAL A 48 2.00 2.36 -3.25
CA VAL A 48 2.72 3.63 -3.03
C VAL A 48 3.20 4.22 -4.35
N THR A 49 3.19 5.55 -4.42
CA THR A 49 3.76 6.27 -5.56
C THR A 49 4.62 7.43 -5.09
N LYS A 50 5.52 7.88 -5.96
CA LYS A 50 6.28 9.12 -5.78
C LYS A 50 5.63 10.20 -6.65
N ARG A 51 4.65 10.93 -6.12
CA ARG A 51 4.29 12.25 -6.68
C ARG A 51 5.23 13.27 -6.03
N GLY A 52 5.66 14.29 -6.77
CA GLY A 52 6.67 15.27 -6.31
C GLY A 52 6.22 16.17 -5.16
N GLU A 53 5.17 15.80 -4.45
CA GLU A 53 4.59 16.53 -3.33
C GLU A 53 4.97 15.84 -2.01
N PRO A 54 5.29 16.59 -0.96
CA PRO A 54 5.77 16.03 0.33
C PRO A 54 4.71 15.18 1.07
N GLU A 55 3.45 15.29 0.70
CA GLU A 55 2.31 14.48 1.15
C GLU A 55 2.17 13.16 0.39
N ASN A 56 2.83 13.04 -0.76
CA ASN A 56 2.95 11.82 -1.56
C ASN A 56 4.35 11.18 -1.43
N ASP A 57 5.00 11.43 -0.30
CA ASP A 57 6.26 10.77 0.04
C ASP A 57 6.01 9.29 0.38
N MET A 58 6.82 8.40 -0.20
CA MET A 58 6.62 6.95 -0.07
C MET A 58 6.73 6.49 1.38
N TYR A 59 7.63 7.10 2.16
CA TYR A 59 7.82 6.73 3.56
C TYR A 59 6.57 7.08 4.38
N ARG A 60 5.97 8.24 4.15
CA ARG A 60 4.73 8.66 4.84
C ARG A 60 3.54 7.77 4.50
N GLN A 61 3.39 7.37 3.23
CA GLN A 61 2.31 6.46 2.82
C GLN A 61 2.41 5.10 3.52
N ILE A 62 3.62 4.54 3.61
CA ILE A 62 3.86 3.27 4.32
C ILE A 62 3.66 3.47 5.83
N ALA A 63 4.22 4.53 6.41
CA ALA A 63 4.09 4.82 7.84
C ALA A 63 2.63 4.99 8.27
N SER A 64 1.81 5.68 7.47
CA SER A 64 0.38 5.82 7.74
C SER A 64 -0.37 4.49 7.68
N LYS A 65 0.07 3.56 6.83
CA LYS A 65 -0.54 2.22 6.74
C LYS A 65 -0.11 1.29 7.86
N VAL A 66 1.12 1.39 8.33
CA VAL A 66 1.65 0.57 9.42
C VAL A 66 1.18 1.09 10.80
N GLY A 67 1.05 2.40 10.96
CA GLY A 67 0.64 3.04 12.21
C GLY A 67 -0.88 3.11 12.43
N GLY A 68 -1.68 2.65 11.46
CA GLY A 68 -3.14 2.53 11.56
C GLY A 68 -3.60 1.22 12.18
#